data_AF-A0A946YJ49-F1
#
_entry.id   AF-A0A946YJ49-F1
#
_cell.length_a   1.000
_cell.length_b   1.000
_cell.length_c   1.000
_cell.angle_alpha   90.00
_cell.angle_beta   90.00
_cell.angle_gamma   90.00
#
_symmetry.space_group_name_H-M   'P 1'
#
loop_
_entity.id
_entity.type
_entity.pdbx_description
1 polymer ?
#
loop_
_entity_poly.entity_id
_entity_poly.type
_entity_poly.pdbx_seq_one_letter_code
_entity_poly.pdbx_strand_id
1 'polypeptide(L)' 'AQTLGCLELDEEDLALCTYVCSGKYEYGPILRDNLTRIEKEG' A
#
# COMPACT_ATOMS: atom_id res chain seq x y z
N ALA A 1 -9.23 -8.88 -7.97
CA ALA A 1 -8.23 -8.28 -7.06
C ALA A 1 -7.87 -9.15 -5.84
N GLN A 2 -8.43 -10.37 -5.68
CA GLN A 2 -8.29 -11.18 -4.45
C GLN A 2 -6.94 -11.92 -4.28
N THR A 3 -6.00 -11.80 -5.23
CA THR A 3 -4.75 -12.61 -5.23
C THR A 3 -3.52 -11.83 -4.75
N LEU A 4 -3.59 -10.50 -4.69
CA LEU A 4 -2.52 -9.70 -4.08
C LEU A 4 -2.88 -9.62 -2.59
N GLY A 5 -2.09 -10.25 -1.72
CA GLY A 5 -2.26 -10.20 -0.25
C GLY A 5 -2.18 -8.80 0.37
N CYS A 6 -2.25 -7.74 -0.45
CA CYS A 6 -2.27 -6.35 -0.03
C CYS A 6 -3.61 -5.87 0.54
N LEU A 7 -4.68 -6.65 0.44
CA LEU A 7 -5.95 -6.37 1.12
C LEU A 7 -5.85 -6.49 2.65
N GLU A 8 -4.84 -7.22 3.14
CA GLU A 8 -4.59 -7.44 4.58
C GLU A 8 -3.54 -6.49 5.15
N LEU A 9 -2.89 -5.70 4.28
CA LEU A 9 -1.83 -4.77 4.69
C LEU A 9 -2.44 -3.43 5.10
N ASP A 10 -1.97 -2.88 6.22
CA ASP A 10 -2.21 -1.51 6.62
C ASP A 10 -0.99 -0.63 6.31
N GLU A 11 -1.15 0.69 6.40
CA GLU A 11 -0.09 1.66 6.13
C GLU A 11 1.08 1.51 7.11
N GLU A 12 0.80 1.09 8.35
CA GLU A 12 1.81 0.83 9.38
C GLU A 12 2.72 -0.35 9.03
N ASP A 13 2.23 -1.35 8.29
CA ASP A 13 3.03 -2.50 7.85
C ASP A 13 4.13 -2.08 6.85
N LEU A 14 3.92 -0.94 6.17
CA LEU A 14 4.84 -0.39 5.16
C LEU A 14 5.71 0.75 5.71
N ALA A 15 5.63 1.05 7.00
CA ALA A 15 6.43 2.10 7.63
C ALA A 15 7.94 1.82 7.52
N LEU A 16 8.37 0.57 7.72
CA LEU A 16 9.78 0.19 7.57
C LEU A 16 10.24 0.35 6.12
N CYS A 17 9.42 -0.08 5.14
CA CYS A 17 9.69 0.06 3.71
C CYS A 17 9.88 1.52 3.32
N THR A 18 9.07 2.42 3.89
CA THR A 18 9.17 3.88 3.70
C THR A 18 10.47 4.42 4.32
N TYR A 19 10.83 3.97 5.52
CA TYR A 19 12.05 4.40 6.21
C TYR A 19 13.33 4.00 5.47
N VAL A 20 13.43 2.76 4.99
CA VAL A 20 14.64 2.24 4.33
C VAL A 20 14.76 2.66 2.87
N CYS A 21 13.70 3.20 2.27
CA CYS A 21 13.70 3.52 0.84
C CYS A 21 14.60 4.71 0.50
N SER A 22 15.61 4.46 -0.33
CA SER A 22 16.53 5.47 -0.86
C SER A 22 15.82 6.54 -1.71
N GLY A 23 14.69 6.20 -2.32
CA GLY A 23 13.87 7.09 -3.15
C GLY A 23 12.86 7.94 -2.39
N LYS A 24 12.74 7.76 -1.06
CA LYS A 24 11.82 8.51 -0.19
C LYS A 24 10.35 8.42 -0.62
N TYR A 25 9.94 7.29 -1.19
CA TYR A 25 8.54 7.01 -1.48
C TYR A 25 7.77 6.67 -0.20
N GLU A 26 6.55 7.19 -0.10
CA GLU A 26 5.63 6.89 1.00
C GLU A 26 4.72 5.73 0.59
N TYR A 27 5.06 4.51 1.01
CA TYR A 27 4.37 3.31 0.55
C TYR A 27 2.98 3.12 1.17
N GLY A 28 2.73 3.67 2.37
CA GLY A 28 1.41 3.64 3.02
C GLY A 28 0.34 4.36 2.18
N PRO A 29 0.50 5.66 1.85
CA PRO A 29 -0.44 6.38 1.00
C PRO A 29 -0.62 5.74 -0.38
N ILE A 30 0.46 5.23 -0.97
CA ILE A 30 0.41 4.52 -2.26
C ILE A 30 -0.45 3.25 -2.15
N LEU A 31 -0.32 2.48 -1.07
CA LEU A 31 -1.17 1.31 -0.83
C LEU A 31 -2.64 1.72 -0.69
N ARG A 32 -2.94 2.75 0.12
CA ARG A 32 -4.30 3.27 0.33
C ARG A 32 -4.98 3.70 -0.97
N ASP A 33 -4.26 4.43 -1.82
CA ASP A 33 -4.78 4.88 -3.11
C ASP A 33 -5.12 3.70 -4.03
N ASN A 34 -4.26 2.68 -4.07
CA ASN A 34 -4.50 1.48 -4.87
C ASN A 34 -5.68 0.66 -4.33
N LEU A 35 -5.79 0.49 -3.01
CA LEU A 35 -6.93 -0.19 -2.39
C LEU A 35 -8.25 0.54 -2.67
N THR A 36 -8.26 1.87 -2.56
CA THR A 36 -9.43 2.71 -2.87
C THR A 36 -9.84 2.59 -4.34
N ARG A 37 -8.87 2.48 -5.26
CA ARG A 37 -9.14 2.26 -6.68
C ARG A 37 -9.70 0.86 -6.93
N ILE A 38 -9.11 -0.16 -6.31
CA ILE A 38 -9.59 -1.54 -6.39
C ILE A 38 -11.04 -1.63 -5.86
N GLU A 39 -11.38 -0.95 -4.77
CA GLU A 39 -12.73 -0.94 -4.21
C GLU A 39 -13.75 -0.28 -5.16
N LYS A 40 -13.32 0.74 -5.93
CA LYS A 40 -14.18 1.41 -6.91
C LYS A 40 -14.31 0.65 -8.23
N GLU A 41 -13.30 -0.11 -8.61
CA GLU A 41 -13.23 -0.86 -9.88
C GLU A 41 -13.72 -2.33 -9.75
N GLY A 42 -13.83 -2.84 -8.52
CA GLY A 42 -14.29 -4.20 -8.20
C GLY A 42 -15.81 -4.36 -8.17
#